data_AF-A0A662B1N9-F1
#
_entry.id   AF-A0A662B1N9-F1
#
_cell.length_a   1.000
_cell.length_b   1.000
_cell.length_c   1.000
_cell.angle_alpha   90.00
_cell.angle_beta   90.00
_cell.angle_gamma   90.00
#
_symmetry.space_group_name_H-M   'P 1'
#
loop_
_entity.id
_entity.type
_entity.pdbx_description
1 polymer ?
#
loop_
_entity_poly.entity_id
_entity_poly.type
_entity_poly.pdbx_seq_one_letter_code
_entity_poly.pdbx_strand_id
1 'polypeptide(L)'
;MKKLVVLTGAGISAESGISTFRDSNGLWENHRIEEVASPEAWEKDPEMVLRFYNIRRKQLFEVEPNEGHKALVRLEEKFDVHIVTQNVDDLHERAGSSHVLHLHGELKKVRSTGDPSLVYMLDHWELKMGDVCEKGHQLRPHIVWFGEPVPMFEKALDIAR
;
A
#
# COMPACT_ATOMS: atom_id res chain seq x y z
N MET A 1 28.30 6.12 -4.39
CA MET A 1 28.05 4.78 -3.82
C MET A 1 27.59 3.83 -4.91
N LYS A 2 27.69 2.50 -4.71
CA LYS A 2 27.09 1.52 -5.63
C LYS A 2 25.56 1.50 -5.42
N LYS A 3 24.79 1.37 -6.49
CA LYS A 3 23.33 1.24 -6.44
C LYS A 3 22.93 -0.17 -5.97
N LEU A 4 21.98 -0.26 -5.04
CA LEU A 4 21.39 -1.51 -4.58
C LEU A 4 19.87 -1.39 -4.66
N VAL A 5 19.23 -2.24 -5.46
CA VAL A 5 17.77 -2.25 -5.62
C VAL A 5 17.21 -3.44 -4.85
N VAL A 6 16.20 -3.19 -4.01
CA VAL A 6 15.56 -4.22 -3.17
C VAL A 6 14.08 -4.28 -3.52
N LEU A 7 13.59 -5.46 -3.90
CA LEU A 7 12.16 -5.72 -4.07
C LEU A 7 11.60 -6.31 -2.78
N THR A 8 10.61 -5.65 -2.17
CA THR A 8 9.94 -6.14 -0.96
C THR A 8 8.48 -6.50 -1.20
N GLY A 9 7.97 -7.41 -0.37
CA GLY A 9 6.56 -7.80 -0.31
C GLY A 9 6.14 -8.09 1.13
N ALA A 10 4.94 -8.61 1.33
CA ALA A 10 4.29 -8.63 2.65
C ALA A 10 5.10 -9.33 3.75
N GLY A 11 5.98 -10.26 3.39
CA GLY A 11 6.86 -10.96 4.32
C GLY A 11 7.75 -10.04 5.17
N ILE A 12 8.22 -8.90 4.64
CA ILE A 12 9.03 -7.97 5.44
C ILE A 12 8.22 -7.29 6.55
N SER A 13 6.91 -7.15 6.38
CA SER A 13 6.01 -6.53 7.35
C SER A 13 5.39 -7.54 8.34
N ALA A 14 5.62 -8.84 8.13
CA ALA A 14 5.05 -9.91 8.97
C ALA A 14 5.49 -9.79 10.44
N GLU A 15 6.78 -9.57 10.68
CA GLU A 15 7.34 -9.39 12.03
C GLU A 15 6.91 -8.07 12.70
N SER A 16 6.31 -7.15 11.95
CA SER A 16 5.68 -5.94 12.48
C SER A 16 4.22 -6.17 12.90
N GLY A 17 3.69 -7.39 12.75
CA GLY A 17 2.31 -7.73 13.10
C GLY A 17 1.30 -7.51 11.97
N ILE A 18 1.75 -7.22 10.75
CA ILE A 18 0.88 -7.16 9.57
C ILE A 18 0.75 -8.57 8.97
N SER A 19 -0.46 -9.12 8.96
CA SER A 19 -0.71 -10.45 8.39
C SER A 19 -0.39 -10.48 6.89
N THR A 20 0.31 -11.52 6.45
CA THR A 20 0.60 -11.71 5.02
C THR A 20 -0.57 -12.37 4.29
N PHE A 21 -0.62 -12.21 2.97
CA PHE A 21 -1.67 -12.81 2.13
C PHE A 21 -1.60 -14.34 2.04
N ARG A 22 -0.42 -14.94 2.25
CA ARG A 22 -0.21 -16.38 2.06
C ARG A 22 -0.50 -17.20 3.31
N ASP A 23 -0.37 -16.60 4.49
CA ASP A 23 -0.57 -17.30 5.77
C ASP A 23 -2.05 -17.56 6.10
N SER A 24 -2.97 -16.98 5.32
CA SER A 24 -4.41 -16.99 5.59
C SER A 24 -5.24 -17.83 4.60
N ASN A 25 -4.62 -18.77 3.87
CA ASN A 25 -5.28 -19.61 2.84
C ASN A 25 -6.00 -18.79 1.74
N GLY A 26 -5.53 -17.58 1.44
CA GLY A 26 -6.17 -16.68 0.46
C GLY A 26 -7.47 -16.03 0.96
N LEU A 27 -7.82 -16.26 2.22
CA LEU A 27 -8.90 -15.58 2.92
C LEU A 27 -8.33 -14.42 3.72
N TRP A 28 -9.04 -13.31 3.85
CA TRP A 28 -8.69 -12.26 4.80
C TRP A 28 -9.95 -11.87 5.54
N GLU A 29 -9.96 -12.06 6.86
CA GLU A 29 -11.18 -11.98 7.70
C GLU A 29 -12.35 -12.82 7.15
N ASN A 30 -12.06 -14.03 6.65
CA ASN A 30 -13.01 -14.96 6.01
C ASN A 30 -13.56 -14.54 4.64
N HIS A 31 -13.12 -13.42 4.07
CA HIS A 31 -13.45 -13.04 2.69
C HIS A 31 -12.34 -13.46 1.73
N ARG A 32 -12.72 -13.90 0.53
CA ARG A 32 -11.75 -14.00 -0.58
C ARG A 32 -11.25 -12.60 -0.92
N ILE A 33 -9.95 -12.44 -1.14
CA ILE A 33 -9.39 -11.10 -1.35
C ILE A 33 -9.96 -10.39 -2.57
N GLU A 34 -10.33 -11.14 -3.60
CA GLU A 34 -10.94 -10.60 -4.82
C GLU A 34 -12.33 -10.02 -4.55
N GLU A 35 -12.98 -10.39 -3.44
CA GLU A 35 -14.27 -9.84 -3.01
C GLU A 35 -14.13 -8.47 -2.34
N VAL A 36 -12.92 -8.01 -2.05
CA VAL A 36 -12.63 -6.79 -1.28
C VAL A 36 -11.53 -5.92 -1.88
N ALA A 37 -10.83 -6.41 -2.91
CA ALA A 37 -9.71 -5.73 -3.57
C ALA A 37 -9.77 -5.88 -5.10
N SER A 38 -10.95 -5.66 -5.69
CA SER A 38 -11.21 -5.65 -7.13
C SER A 38 -12.15 -4.50 -7.53
N PRO A 39 -12.10 -3.99 -8.77
CA PRO A 39 -13.12 -3.05 -9.28
C PRO A 39 -14.54 -3.60 -9.16
N GLU A 40 -14.74 -4.89 -9.42
CA GLU A 40 -16.03 -5.56 -9.34
C GLU A 40 -16.58 -5.58 -7.90
N ALA A 41 -15.70 -5.78 -6.90
CA ALA A 41 -16.08 -5.67 -5.49
C ALA A 41 -16.53 -4.25 -5.12
N TRP A 42 -15.82 -3.24 -5.63
CA TRP A 42 -16.17 -1.84 -5.40
C TRP A 42 -17.51 -1.46 -6.01
N GLU A 43 -17.80 -1.93 -7.23
CA GLU A 43 -19.09 -1.70 -7.88
C GLU A 43 -20.24 -2.41 -7.14
N LYS A 44 -19.97 -3.59 -6.57
CA LYS A 44 -20.96 -4.39 -5.85
C LYS A 44 -21.29 -3.87 -4.45
N ASP A 45 -20.28 -3.57 -3.65
CA ASP A 45 -20.43 -3.09 -2.26
C ASP A 45 -19.21 -2.23 -1.86
N PRO A 46 -19.22 -0.93 -2.19
CA PRO A 46 -18.10 -0.04 -1.87
C PRO A 46 -17.96 0.16 -0.36
N GLU A 47 -19.04 0.08 0.43
CA GLU A 47 -18.94 0.20 1.88
C GLU A 47 -18.16 -0.96 2.50
N MET A 48 -18.35 -2.19 2.00
CA MET A 48 -17.58 -3.34 2.43
C MET A 48 -16.09 -3.16 2.11
N VAL A 49 -15.76 -2.71 0.90
CA VAL A 49 -14.39 -2.41 0.51
C VAL A 49 -13.79 -1.32 1.41
N LEU A 50 -14.53 -0.24 1.67
CA LEU A 50 -14.09 0.82 2.58
C LEU A 50 -13.83 0.30 3.99
N ARG A 51 -14.74 -0.50 4.56
CA ARG A 51 -14.54 -1.13 5.89
C ARG A 51 -13.27 -1.97 5.92
N PHE A 52 -13.05 -2.81 4.93
CA PHE A 52 -11.86 -3.66 4.81
C PHE A 52 -10.55 -2.85 4.82
N TYR A 53 -10.50 -1.74 4.07
CA TYR A 53 -9.31 -0.87 4.06
C TYR A 53 -9.20 0.03 5.29
N ASN A 54 -10.31 0.43 5.92
CA ASN A 54 -10.31 1.18 7.17
C ASN A 54 -9.73 0.36 8.33
N ILE A 55 -10.07 -0.93 8.42
CA ILE A 55 -9.50 -1.85 9.43
C ILE A 55 -7.97 -1.95 9.26
N ARG A 56 -7.49 -2.11 8.02
CA ARG A 56 -6.05 -2.12 7.72
C ARG A 56 -5.37 -0.81 8.08
N ARG A 57 -5.97 0.32 7.71
CA ARG A 57 -5.43 1.63 8.08
C ARG A 57 -5.36 1.76 9.60
N LYS A 58 -6.38 1.32 10.33
CA LYS A 58 -6.38 1.34 11.80
C LYS A 58 -5.23 0.51 12.37
N GLN A 59 -5.04 -0.73 11.89
CA GLN A 59 -3.92 -1.58 12.28
C GLN A 59 -2.56 -0.93 11.96
N LEU A 60 -2.45 -0.21 10.83
CA LEU A 60 -1.20 0.46 10.46
C LEU A 60 -0.73 1.49 11.50
N PHE A 61 -1.66 2.12 12.22
CA PHE A 61 -1.36 3.04 13.34
C PHE A 61 -0.91 2.32 14.62
N GLU A 62 -1.02 1.00 14.70
CA GLU A 62 -0.70 0.19 15.90
C GLU A 62 0.61 -0.60 15.74
N VAL A 63 1.24 -0.58 14.56
CA VAL A 63 2.44 -1.36 14.24
C VAL A 63 3.64 -0.45 13.99
N GLU A 64 4.85 -0.96 14.20
CA GLU A 64 6.12 -0.23 14.02
C GLU A 64 7.09 -0.98 13.10
N PRO A 65 8.04 -0.28 12.44
CA PRO A 65 9.04 -0.94 11.61
C PRO A 65 9.91 -1.91 12.41
N ASN A 66 10.06 -3.14 11.90
CA ASN A 66 10.93 -4.16 12.48
C ASN A 66 12.40 -4.03 12.03
N GLU A 67 13.25 -4.94 12.49
CA GLU A 67 14.68 -4.94 12.17
C GLU A 67 15.00 -5.16 10.70
N GLY A 68 14.12 -5.81 9.92
CA GLY A 68 14.25 -5.94 8.47
C GLY A 68 14.22 -4.59 7.77
N HIS A 69 13.25 -3.74 8.12
CA HIS A 69 13.16 -2.38 7.58
C HIS A 69 14.39 -1.54 7.97
N LYS A 70 14.74 -1.54 9.26
CA LYS A 70 15.91 -0.80 9.78
C LYS A 70 17.22 -1.29 9.17
N ALA A 71 17.33 -2.57 8.83
CA ALA A 71 18.52 -3.10 8.16
C ALA A 71 18.70 -2.48 6.77
N LEU A 72 17.62 -2.23 6.02
CA LEU A 72 17.70 -1.56 4.73
C LEU A 72 18.17 -0.11 4.88
N VAL A 73 17.71 0.60 5.91
CA VAL A 73 18.20 1.96 6.22
C VAL A 73 19.69 1.96 6.55
N ARG A 74 20.18 0.99 7.35
CA ARG A 74 21.62 0.86 7.63
C ARG A 74 22.45 0.57 6.38
N LEU A 75 21.88 -0.08 5.35
CA LEU A 75 22.57 -0.29 4.07
C LEU A 75 22.78 1.02 3.29
N GLU A 76 21.96 2.05 3.54
CA GLU A 76 22.11 3.37 2.92
C GLU A 76 23.44 4.05 3.29
N GLU A 77 24.10 3.66 4.40
CA GLU A 77 25.45 4.13 4.73
C GLU A 77 26.51 3.65 3.73
N LYS A 78 26.24 2.58 2.98
CA LYS A 78 27.20 1.90 2.09
C LYS A 78 26.76 1.85 0.64
N PHE A 79 25.46 1.94 0.38
CA PHE A 79 24.84 1.80 -0.94
C PHE A 79 23.83 2.91 -1.19
N ASP A 80 23.67 3.29 -2.45
CA ASP A 80 22.51 4.05 -2.90
C ASP A 80 21.34 3.06 -3.01
N VAL A 81 20.58 2.91 -1.92
CA VAL A 81 19.53 1.89 -1.79
C VAL A 81 18.23 2.43 -2.37
N HIS A 82 17.61 1.67 -3.26
CA HIS A 82 16.28 1.93 -3.80
C HIS A 82 15.37 0.76 -3.47
N ILE A 83 14.27 1.02 -2.78
CA ILE A 83 13.28 0.01 -2.40
C ILE A 83 12.10 0.10 -3.36
N VAL A 84 11.83 -0.98 -4.07
CA VAL A 84 10.59 -1.18 -4.81
C VAL A 84 9.71 -2.11 -3.97
N THR A 85 8.54 -1.67 -3.56
CA THR A 85 7.69 -2.46 -2.65
C THR A 85 6.33 -2.78 -3.26
N GLN A 86 5.89 -4.02 -3.06
CA GLN A 86 4.50 -4.44 -3.30
C GLN A 86 3.60 -4.15 -2.09
N ASN A 87 4.19 -3.77 -0.96
CA ASN A 87 3.43 -3.40 0.23
C ASN A 87 2.76 -2.06 0.05
N VAL A 88 1.71 -1.86 0.83
CA VAL A 88 0.90 -0.65 0.86
C VAL A 88 0.97 0.04 2.22
N ASP A 89 1.70 -0.53 3.18
CA ASP A 89 2.05 0.12 4.46
C ASP A 89 3.18 1.16 4.28
N ASP A 90 3.41 2.01 5.28
CA ASP A 90 4.45 3.06 5.28
C ASP A 90 5.66 2.70 6.18
N LEU A 91 5.92 1.40 6.39
CA LEU A 91 6.94 0.95 7.35
C LEU A 91 8.37 1.23 6.88
N HIS A 92 8.62 1.25 5.57
CA HIS A 92 9.93 1.64 5.03
C HIS A 92 10.21 3.12 5.30
N GLU A 93 9.25 3.98 5.01
CA GLU A 93 9.33 5.42 5.25
C GLU A 93 9.50 5.71 6.74
N ARG A 94 8.73 5.06 7.60
CA ARG A 94 8.84 5.22 9.07
C ARG A 94 10.16 4.68 9.62
N ALA A 95 10.75 3.65 9.01
CA ALA A 95 12.08 3.20 9.39
C ALA A 95 13.17 4.22 9.04
N GLY A 96 12.91 5.09 8.05
CA GLY A 96 13.84 6.11 7.57
C GLY A 96 14.42 5.83 6.19
N SER A 97 13.84 4.92 5.41
CA SER A 97 14.32 4.65 4.05
C SER A 97 14.13 5.87 3.14
N SER A 98 15.16 6.23 2.38
CA SER A 98 15.19 7.47 1.61
C SER A 98 14.57 7.39 0.21
N HIS A 99 14.60 6.21 -0.41
CA HIS A 99 14.09 5.99 -1.77
C HIS A 99 13.15 4.77 -1.82
N VAL A 100 11.85 5.02 -1.72
CA VAL A 100 10.81 3.99 -1.75
C VAL A 100 9.84 4.22 -2.92
N LEU A 101 9.55 3.15 -3.67
CA LEU A 101 8.61 3.12 -4.76
C LEU A 101 7.50 2.09 -4.48
N HIS A 102 6.27 2.54 -4.27
CA HIS A 102 5.11 1.68 -4.10
C HIS A 102 4.53 1.23 -5.44
N LEU A 103 4.53 -0.08 -5.70
CA LEU A 103 3.89 -0.65 -6.88
C LEU A 103 2.36 -0.69 -6.75
N HIS A 104 1.86 -1.04 -5.56
CA HIS A 104 0.44 -1.29 -5.33
C HIS A 104 -0.29 -0.15 -4.63
N GLY A 105 0.29 1.05 -4.64
CA GLY A 105 -0.24 2.22 -3.94
C GLY A 105 0.06 2.21 -2.45
N GLU A 106 -0.67 3.03 -1.70
CA GLU A 106 -0.35 3.38 -0.31
C GLU A 106 -1.64 3.49 0.52
N LEU A 107 -1.69 2.82 1.68
CA LEU A 107 -2.88 2.76 2.54
C LEU A 107 -3.28 4.11 3.10
N LYS A 108 -2.31 5.01 3.30
CA LYS A 108 -2.55 6.38 3.80
C LYS A 108 -2.95 7.35 2.71
N LYS A 109 -3.12 6.88 1.47
CA LYS A 109 -3.61 7.69 0.36
C LYS A 109 -4.98 7.23 -0.11
N VAL A 110 -5.74 8.18 -0.63
CA VAL A 110 -7.03 7.96 -1.28
C VAL A 110 -7.02 8.65 -2.64
N ARG A 111 -7.80 8.13 -3.58
CA ARG A 111 -7.95 8.72 -4.92
C ARG A 111 -9.41 8.87 -5.31
N SER A 112 -9.70 9.85 -6.17
CA SER A 112 -11.03 9.99 -6.75
C SER A 112 -11.36 8.83 -7.68
N THR A 113 -12.62 8.38 -7.66
CA THR A 113 -13.15 7.41 -8.63
C THR A 113 -13.42 8.02 -10.01
N GLY A 114 -13.62 9.35 -10.09
CA GLY A 114 -13.85 10.04 -11.37
C GLY A 114 -12.57 10.60 -12.02
N ASP A 115 -11.55 10.91 -11.22
CA ASP A 115 -10.26 11.40 -11.71
C ASP A 115 -9.10 10.78 -10.90
N PRO A 116 -8.49 9.68 -11.37
CA PRO A 116 -7.44 8.97 -10.64
C PRO A 116 -6.18 9.79 -10.36
N SER A 117 -6.00 10.95 -11.02
CA SER A 117 -4.86 11.85 -10.75
C SER A 117 -5.04 12.65 -9.45
N LEU A 118 -6.27 12.75 -8.95
CA LEU A 118 -6.60 13.39 -7.70
C LEU A 118 -6.35 12.42 -6.54
N VAL A 119 -5.19 12.57 -5.89
CA VAL A 119 -4.72 11.74 -4.78
C VAL A 119 -4.49 12.60 -3.55
N TYR A 120 -4.96 12.12 -2.39
CA TYR A 120 -4.92 12.84 -1.12
C TYR A 120 -4.31 11.95 -0.05
N MET A 121 -3.57 12.56 0.88
CA MET A 121 -3.15 11.91 2.11
C MET A 121 -4.30 11.93 3.11
N LEU A 122 -4.53 10.80 3.77
CA LEU A 122 -5.36 10.71 4.97
C LEU A 122 -4.46 10.78 6.20
N ASP A 123 -4.79 11.69 7.11
CA ASP A 123 -4.17 11.82 8.44
C ASP A 123 -4.87 10.98 9.52
N HIS A 124 -5.97 10.31 9.16
CA HIS A 124 -6.77 9.43 10.01
C HIS A 124 -7.04 8.08 9.32
N TRP A 125 -7.60 7.12 10.06
CA TRP A 125 -7.76 5.74 9.59
C TRP A 125 -9.04 5.48 8.80
N GLU A 126 -10.03 6.35 8.89
CA GLU A 126 -11.39 6.12 8.37
C GLU A 126 -11.63 6.83 7.03
N LEU A 127 -12.29 6.16 6.09
CA LEU A 127 -12.83 6.74 4.86
C LEU A 127 -14.27 6.23 4.69
N LYS A 128 -15.21 7.12 4.39
CA LYS A 128 -16.65 6.83 4.34
C LYS A 128 -17.23 7.07 2.95
N MET A 129 -18.37 6.45 2.70
CA MET A 129 -19.23 6.87 1.60
C MET A 129 -19.66 8.33 1.81
N GLY A 130 -19.63 9.12 0.75
CA GLY A 130 -19.87 10.56 0.79
C GLY A 130 -18.61 11.41 0.94
N ASP A 131 -17.46 10.83 1.29
CA ASP A 131 -16.17 11.52 1.21
C ASP A 131 -15.80 11.67 -0.27
N VAL A 132 -15.92 12.90 -0.80
CA VAL A 132 -15.74 13.20 -2.23
C VAL A 132 -14.52 14.08 -2.48
N CYS A 133 -13.96 13.98 -3.69
CA CYS A 133 -12.98 14.95 -4.17
C CYS A 133 -13.62 16.31 -4.50
N GLU A 134 -12.82 17.32 -4.83
CA GLU A 134 -13.33 18.65 -5.22
C GLU A 134 -14.25 18.65 -6.45
N LYS A 135 -14.27 17.57 -7.23
CA LYS A 135 -15.18 17.38 -8.38
C LYS A 135 -16.48 16.64 -8.03
N GLY A 136 -16.71 16.31 -6.76
CA GLY A 136 -17.91 15.63 -6.29
C GLY A 136 -17.94 14.11 -6.51
N HIS A 137 -16.82 13.51 -6.94
CA HIS A 137 -16.72 12.06 -7.09
C HIS A 137 -16.24 11.40 -5.80
N GLN A 138 -16.80 10.22 -5.50
CA GLN A 138 -16.44 9.40 -4.33
C GLN A 138 -14.92 9.14 -4.28
N LEU A 139 -14.34 9.24 -3.08
CA LEU A 139 -12.97 8.80 -2.82
C LEU A 139 -12.94 7.29 -2.53
N ARG A 140 -11.88 6.64 -3.00
CA ARG A 140 -11.55 5.25 -2.71
C ARG A 140 -10.10 5.12 -2.21
N PRO A 141 -9.72 4.00 -1.58
CA PRO A 141 -8.32 3.74 -1.25
C PRO A 141 -7.41 3.87 -2.48
N HIS A 142 -6.24 4.50 -2.31
CA HIS A 142 -5.21 4.59 -3.35
C HIS A 142 -4.41 3.30 -3.40
N ILE A 143 -5.09 2.23 -3.77
CA ILE A 143 -4.57 0.87 -3.83
C ILE A 143 -4.82 0.34 -5.22
N VAL A 144 -3.81 -0.30 -5.81
CA VAL A 144 -3.96 -1.04 -7.06
C VAL A 144 -4.65 -2.36 -6.75
N TRP A 145 -5.84 -2.53 -7.31
CA TRP A 145 -6.63 -3.74 -7.13
C TRP A 145 -6.29 -4.82 -8.15
N PHE A 146 -6.71 -6.05 -7.87
CA PHE A 146 -6.66 -7.12 -8.86
C PHE A 146 -7.45 -6.69 -10.10
N GLY A 147 -6.88 -6.92 -11.28
CA GLY A 147 -7.45 -6.47 -12.56
C GLY A 147 -7.08 -5.03 -12.96
N GLU A 148 -6.46 -4.23 -12.07
CA GLU A 148 -5.99 -2.90 -12.42
C GLU A 148 -4.54 -2.90 -12.95
N PRO A 149 -4.18 -1.97 -13.85
CA PRO A 149 -2.79 -1.77 -14.25
C PRO A 149 -1.95 -1.26 -13.07
N VAL A 150 -0.67 -1.61 -13.05
CA VAL A 150 0.32 -1.15 -12.05
C VAL A 150 1.04 0.09 -12.57
N PRO A 151 0.65 1.33 -12.19
CA PRO A 151 1.11 2.54 -12.87
C PRO A 151 2.61 2.82 -12.69
N MET A 152 3.18 2.31 -11.61
CA MET A 152 4.57 2.54 -11.22
C MET A 152 5.54 1.48 -11.79
N PHE A 153 5.06 0.56 -12.62
CA PHE A 153 5.86 -0.55 -13.14
C PHE A 153 7.03 -0.07 -14.02
N GLU A 154 6.79 0.85 -14.97
CA GLU A 154 7.85 1.41 -15.83
C GLU A 154 8.92 2.14 -15.00
N LYS A 155 8.51 2.90 -13.98
CA LYS A 155 9.44 3.56 -13.06
C LYS A 155 10.27 2.55 -12.27
N ALA A 156 9.68 1.43 -11.87
CA ALA A 156 10.42 0.36 -11.20
C ALA A 156 11.47 -0.27 -12.12
N LEU A 157 11.16 -0.45 -13.42
CA LEU A 157 12.12 -0.91 -14.41
C LEU A 157 13.28 0.07 -14.57
N ASP A 158 13.01 1.38 -14.60
CA ASP A 158 14.05 2.40 -14.66
C ASP A 158 14.95 2.41 -13.41
N ILE A 159 14.37 2.18 -12.22
CA ILE A 159 15.14 1.99 -11.00
C ILE A 159 15.96 0.69 -11.05
N ALA A 160 15.50 -0.37 -11.69
CA ALA A 160 16.21 -1.65 -11.74
C ALA A 160 17.33 -1.72 -12.80
N ARG A 161 17.40 -0.75 -13.72
CA ARG A 161 18.49 -0.59 -14.70
C ARG A 161 19.76 -0.04 -14.04
#